data_AF-A0A1I7DGR5-F1
#
_entry.id   AF-A0A1I7DGR5-F1
#
_cell.length_a   1.000
_cell.length_b   1.000
_cell.length_c   1.000
_cell.angle_alpha   90.00
_cell.angle_beta   90.00
_cell.angle_gamma   90.00
#
_symmetry.space_group_name_H-M   'P 1'
#
loop_
_entity.id
_entity.type
_entity.pdbx_description
1 polymer ?
#
loop_
_entity_poly.entity_id
_entity_poly.type
_entity_poly.pdbx_seq_one_letter_code
_entity_poly.pdbx_strand_id
1 'polypeptide(L)' 'MARAQLNLSIQPYRMLKRADAASYCGLSATSFLANCPVPAVLLPGGRKVWDVKDLDRWIEGLKEDSRPSDDDLLNQLGA' A
#
# COMPACT_ATOMS: atom_id res chain seq x y z
N MET A 1 -27.27 7.59 -30.69
CA MET A 1 -26.10 7.15 -29.90
C MET A 1 -26.00 8.03 -28.67
N ALA A 2 -26.42 7.55 -27.49
CA ALA A 2 -26.37 8.33 -26.27
C ALA A 2 -24.92 8.37 -25.73
N ARG A 3 -24.39 9.56 -25.46
CA ARG A 3 -23.07 9.75 -24.84
C ARG A 3 -23.28 10.07 -23.36
N ALA A 4 -22.89 9.14 -22.49
CA ALA A 4 -22.77 9.42 -21.06
C ALA A 4 -21.38 9.97 -20.77
N GLN A 5 -21.30 11.18 -20.20
CA GLN A 5 -20.05 11.73 -19.70
C GLN A 5 -19.98 11.49 -18.19
N LEU A 6 -18.94 10.79 -17.76
CA LEU A 6 -18.70 10.46 -16.35
C LEU A 6 -17.59 11.38 -15.81
N ASN A 7 -17.98 12.46 -15.13
CA ASN A 7 -17.03 13.36 -14.47
C ASN A 7 -16.73 12.85 -13.05
N LEU A 8 -15.61 12.17 -12.88
CA LEU A 8 -15.10 11.73 -11.57
C LEU A 8 -14.00 12.68 -11.09
N SER A 9 -14.27 13.42 -10.02
CA SER A 9 -13.24 14.11 -9.27
C SER A 9 -12.79 13.22 -8.11
N ILE A 10 -11.68 12.51 -8.31
CA ILE A 10 -11.07 11.66 -7.27
C ILE A 10 -9.98 12.49 -6.61
N GLN A 11 -10.32 13.18 -5.52
CA GLN A 11 -9.30 13.70 -4.61
C GLN A 11 -8.52 12.50 -4.05
N PRO A 12 -7.18 12.52 -4.00
CA PRO A 12 -6.43 11.42 -3.42
C PRO A 12 -6.71 11.36 -1.91
N TYR A 13 -7.51 10.37 -1.49
CA TYR A 13 -7.75 10.12 -0.09
C TYR A 13 -6.51 9.48 0.51
N ARG A 14 -5.71 10.28 1.24
CA ARG A 14 -4.53 9.78 1.97
C ARG A 14 -4.90 8.78 3.07
N MET A 15 -6.10 8.91 3.66
CA MET A 15 -6.56 8.07 4.77
C MET A 15 -7.63 7.10 4.30
N LEU A 16 -7.30 5.81 4.30
CA LEU A 16 -8.14 4.71 3.82
C LEU A 16 -8.83 3.98 4.97
N LYS A 17 -10.07 3.55 4.77
CA LYS A 17 -10.70 2.61 5.70
C LYS A 17 -10.10 1.22 5.50
N ARG A 18 -10.31 0.31 6.46
CA ARG A 18 -9.74 -1.05 6.42
C ARG A 18 -9.96 -1.78 5.08
N ALA A 19 -11.17 -1.72 4.52
CA ALA A 19 -11.50 -2.39 3.27
C ALA A 19 -10.75 -1.78 2.08
N ASP A 20 -10.64 -0.45 2.04
CA ASP A 20 -9.94 0.27 0.97
C ASP A 20 -8.43 0.05 1.08
N ALA A 21 -7.87 0.07 2.28
CA ALA A 21 -6.45 -0.21 2.53
C ALA A 21 -6.07 -1.65 2.15
N ALA A 22 -6.91 -2.63 2.50
CA ALA A 22 -6.71 -4.02 2.10
C ALA A 22 -6.74 -4.16 0.57
N SER A 23 -7.75 -3.54 -0.08
CA SER A 23 -7.87 -3.53 -1.54
C SER A 23 -6.68 -2.84 -2.21
N TYR A 24 -6.19 -1.74 -1.63
CA TYR A 24 -5.03 -0.99 -2.10
C TYR A 24 -3.76 -1.86 -2.11
N CYS A 25 -3.56 -2.67 -1.05
CA CYS A 25 -2.45 -3.61 -0.97
C CYS A 25 -2.70 -4.94 -1.73
N GLY A 26 -3.84 -5.10 -2.42
CA GLY A 26 -4.19 -6.34 -3.12
C GLY A 26 -4.51 -7.53 -2.19
N LEU A 27 -4.90 -7.27 -0.94
CA LEU A 27 -5.16 -8.28 0.09
C LEU A 27 -6.65 -8.32 0.49
N SER A 28 -7.09 -9.46 1.04
CA SER A 28 -8.36 -9.53 1.75
C SER A 28 -8.27 -8.77 3.08
N ALA A 29 -9.40 -8.24 3.59
CA ALA A 29 -9.40 -7.48 4.84
C ALA A 29 -8.89 -8.29 6.05
N THR A 30 -9.10 -9.60 6.06
CA THR A 30 -8.59 -10.51 7.10
C THR A 30 -7.07 -10.68 6.97
N SER A 31 -6.58 -10.94 5.75
CA SER A 31 -5.14 -11.07 5.48
C SER A 31 -4.39 -9.79 5.77
N PHE A 32 -4.96 -8.64 5.42
CA PHE A 32 -4.39 -7.33 5.69
C PHE A 32 -4.14 -7.12 7.19
N LEU A 33 -5.09 -7.43 8.06
CA LEU A 33 -4.87 -7.27 9.51
C LEU A 33 -3.86 -8.27 10.10
N ALA A 34 -3.69 -9.42 9.47
CA ALA A 34 -2.73 -10.43 9.93
C ALA A 34 -1.29 -10.10 9.48
N ASN A 35 -1.13 -9.55 8.27
CA ASN A 35 0.16 -9.46 7.60
C ASN A 35 0.69 -8.03 7.44
N CYS A 36 -0.17 -7.01 7.46
CA CYS A 36 0.27 -5.62 7.33
C CYS A 36 0.74 -5.09 8.70
N PRO A 37 2.02 -4.70 8.84
CA PRO A 37 2.55 -4.15 10.10
C PRO A 37 2.17 -2.68 10.31
N VAL A 38 1.56 -2.02 9.31
CA VAL A 38 1.28 -0.58 9.36
C VAL A 38 0.17 -0.30 10.39
N PRO A 39 0.45 0.50 11.44
CA PRO A 39 -0.53 0.79 12.48
C PRO A 39 -1.67 1.65 11.94
N ALA A 40 -2.88 1.38 12.41
CA ALA A 40 -4.03 2.22 12.09
C ALA A 40 -3.93 3.57 12.81
N VAL A 41 -4.16 4.65 12.09
CA VAL A 41 -4.33 6.00 12.62
C VAL A 41 -5.74 6.12 13.22
N LEU A 42 -5.79 6.51 14.50
CA LEU A 42 -7.06 6.78 15.18
C LEU A 42 -7.44 8.25 14.97
N LEU A 43 -8.45 8.49 14.15
CA LEU A 43 -9.00 9.83 13.95
C LEU A 43 -9.97 10.21 15.08
N PRO A 44 -10.25 11.53 15.25
CA PRO A 44 -11.33 11.99 16.11
C PRO A 44 -12.64 11.24 15.82
N GLY A 45 -13.34 10.82 16.88
CA GLY A 45 -14.54 9.99 16.77
C GLY A 45 -14.27 8.48 16.69
N GLY A 46 -13.03 8.03 16.97
CA GLY A 46 -12.72 6.61 17.14
C GLY A 46 -12.55 5.83 15.83
N ARG A 47 -12.52 6.52 14.69
CA ARG A 47 -12.38 5.89 13.37
C ARG A 47 -10.94 5.48 13.15
N LYS A 48 -10.72 4.19 12.86
CA LYS A 48 -9.43 3.65 12.42
C LYS A 48 -9.29 3.76 10.91
N VAL A 49 -8.23 4.41 10.47
CA VAL A 49 -7.86 4.58 9.05
C VAL A 49 -6.38 4.29 8.86
N TRP A 50 -5.97 4.00 7.63
CA TRP A 50 -4.58 3.72 7.27
C TRP A 50 -4.07 4.77 6.31
N ASP A 51 -2.86 5.25 6.55
CA ASP A 51 -2.22 6.25 5.70
C ASP A 51 -1.60 5.57 4.47
N VAL A 52 -1.98 6.02 3.28
CA VAL A 52 -1.41 5.52 2.01
C VAL A 52 0.11 5.63 1.99
N LYS A 53 0.70 6.69 2.54
CA LYS A 53 2.17 6.86 2.50
C LYS A 53 2.90 5.83 3.36
N ASP A 54 2.30 5.42 4.47
CA ASP A 54 2.89 4.40 5.33
C ASP A 54 2.72 3.01 4.70
N LEU A 55 1.59 2.78 4.02
CA LEU A 55 1.37 1.58 3.20
C LEU A 55 2.37 1.50 2.05
N ASP A 56 2.60 2.60 1.32
CA ASP A 56 3.59 2.68 0.24
C ASP A 56 4.98 2.38 0.75
N ARG A 57 5.38 2.97 1.89
CA ARG A 57 6.69 2.69 2.48
C ARG A 57 6.85 1.21 2.83
N TRP A 58 5.81 0.59 3.38
CA TRP A 58 5.84 -0.84 3.65
C TRP A 58 6.00 -1.65 2.35
N ILE A 59 5.23 -1.33 1.31
CA ILE A 59 5.31 -2.00 0.01
C ILE A 59 6.71 -1.85 -0.62
N GLU A 60 7.30 -0.66 -0.55
CA GLU A 60 8.67 -0.44 -1.04
C GLU A 60 9.71 -1.21 -0.23
N GLY A 61 9.53 -1.35 1.10
CA GLY A 61 10.38 -2.21 1.92
C GLY A 61 10.36 -3.68 1.49
N LEU A 62 9.20 -4.22 1.10
CA LEU A 62 9.10 -5.59 0.56
C LEU A 62 9.91 -5.79 -0.72
N LYS A 63 10.10 -4.72 -1.52
CA LYS A 63 10.94 -4.76 -2.72
C LYS A 63 12.42 -4.69 -2.40
N GLU A 64 12.81 -3.93 -1.38
CA GLU A 64 14.21 -3.82 -0.95
C GLU A 64 14.74 -5.12 -0.38
N ASP A 65 13.93 -5.85 0.39
CA ASP A 65 14.24 -7.21 0.84
C ASP A 65 14.42 -8.21 -0.33
N SER A 66 13.94 -7.85 -1.52
CA SER A 66 14.05 -8.64 -2.74
C SER A 66 15.18 -8.18 -3.67
N ARG A 67 15.91 -7.11 -3.33
CA ARG A 67 17.05 -6.66 -4.14
C ARG A 67 18.27 -7.53 -3.82
N PRO A 68 18.97 -8.07 -4.84
CA PRO A 68 20.25 -8.72 -4.62
C PRO A 68 21.20 -7.73 -3.93
N SER A 69 21.96 -8.23 -2.95
CA SER A 69 23.01 -7.45 -2.30
C SER A 69 24.01 -6.94 -3.35
N ASP A 70 24.71 -5.84 -3.06
CA ASP A 70 25.85 -5.40 -3.88
C ASP A 70 26.86 -6.55 -4.08
N ASP A 71 27.03 -7.40 -3.07
CA ASP A 71 27.87 -8.61 -3.14
C ASP A 71 27.30 -9.68 -4.10
N ASP A 72 25.98 -9.83 -4.15
CA ASP A 72 25.31 -10.76 -5.08
C ASP A 72 25.46 -10.26 -6.53
N LEU A 73 25.38 -8.94 -6.72
CA LEU A 73 25.59 -8.29 -8.01
C LEU A 73 27.05 -8.39 -8.48
N LEU A 74 28.01 -8.21 -7.57
CA LEU A 74 29.44 -8.39 -7.87
C LEU A 74 29.75 -9.85 -8.26
N ASN A 75 29.18 -10.82 -7.54
CA ASN A 75 29.29 -12.24 -7.89
C ASN A 75 28.67 -12.56 -9.27
N GLN A 76 27.56 -11.92 -9.64
CA GLN A 76 26.95 -12.08 -10.97
C GLN A 76 27.80 -11.48 -12.11
N LEU A 77 28.60 -10.45 -11.82
CA LEU A 77 29.51 -9.83 -12.79
C LEU A 77 30.85 -10.56 -12.95
N GLY A 78 31.11 -11.59 -12.13
CA GLY A 78 32.30 -12.45 -12.24
C GLY A 78 33.60 -11.76 -11.85
N ALA A 79 33.56 -10.80 -10.92
CA ALA A 79 34.74 -10.17 -10.33
C ALA A 79 35.35 -11.01 -9.20
#